data_AF-A0A260Z488-F1
#
_entry.id   AF-A0A260Z488-F1
#
_cell.length_a   1.000
_cell.length_b   1.000
_cell.length_c   1.000
_cell.angle_alpha   90.00
_cell.angle_beta   90.00
_cell.angle_gamma   90.00
#
_symmetry.space_group_name_H-M   'P 1'
#
loop_
_entity.id
_entity.type
_entity.pdbx_description
1 polymer ?
#
loop_
_entity_poly.entity_id
_entity_poly.type
_entity_poly.pdbx_seq_one_letter_code
_entity_poly.pdbx_strand_id
1 'polypeptide(L)'
;TPPTKEKSKDRKQPHLSSDLINKLIHKLETVESRLDLIDKCQETKKRKSTGSSGDPPAKKDTRCVFCAASHAAINCTEFVTSGSRWERLTVLRLCPHCGRGGHSPKECFKKLRKCLHCQRPHLTALCTEQASESNNTTNH
;
A
#
# COMPACT_ATOMS: atom_id res chain seq x y z
N THR A 1 2.53 65.52 40.34
CA THR A 1 2.43 64.04 40.36
C THR A 1 2.48 63.51 38.94
N PRO A 2 3.17 62.39 38.70
CA PRO A 2 3.79 62.07 37.40
C PRO A 2 2.84 61.37 36.41
N PRO A 3 3.16 61.37 35.10
CA PRO A 3 2.48 60.54 34.10
C PRO A 3 2.92 59.08 34.22
N THR A 4 1.96 58.16 34.31
CA THR A 4 2.18 56.72 34.33
C THR A 4 2.66 56.23 32.96
N LYS A 5 3.91 55.75 32.89
CA LYS A 5 4.42 54.97 31.76
C LYS A 5 3.78 53.59 31.79
N GLU A 6 2.84 53.33 30.88
CA GLU A 6 2.40 51.96 30.60
C GLU A 6 3.52 51.18 29.92
N LYS A 7 3.92 50.07 30.55
CA LYS A 7 4.92 49.14 30.01
C LYS A 7 4.25 48.25 28.97
N SER A 8 4.60 48.43 27.70
CA SER A 8 4.27 47.51 26.61
C SER A 8 4.83 46.12 26.92
N LYS A 9 3.94 45.16 27.20
CA LYS A 9 4.28 43.77 27.50
C LYS A 9 4.59 43.08 26.18
N ASP A 10 5.88 42.97 25.87
CA ASP A 10 6.40 42.30 24.68
C ASP A 10 5.92 40.84 24.66
N ARG A 11 4.89 40.58 23.84
CA ARG A 11 4.29 39.26 23.68
C ARG A 11 5.21 38.47 22.75
N LYS A 12 6.17 37.72 23.31
CA LYS A 12 7.00 36.78 22.55
C LYS A 12 6.12 35.85 21.73
N GLN A 13 6.05 36.11 20.42
CA GLN A 13 5.39 35.22 19.47
C GLN A 13 6.21 33.92 19.41
N PRO A 14 5.59 32.73 19.49
CA PRO A 14 6.30 31.49 19.25
C PRO A 14 6.68 31.45 17.77
N HIS A 15 7.92 31.84 17.47
CA HIS A 15 8.48 31.63 16.15
C HIS A 15 8.73 30.13 16.01
N LEU A 16 7.94 29.47 15.17
CA LEU A 16 8.24 28.09 14.77
C LEU A 16 9.66 28.09 14.19
N SER A 17 10.53 27.24 14.72
CA SER A 17 11.95 27.25 14.33
C SER A 17 12.08 27.08 12.81
N SER A 18 12.90 27.92 12.17
CA SER A 18 13.13 27.89 10.72
C SER A 18 13.47 26.49 10.22
N ASP A 19 14.19 25.69 11.01
CA ASP A 19 14.51 24.29 10.72
C ASP A 19 13.29 23.40 10.53
N LEU A 20 12.23 23.60 11.32
CA LEU A 20 10.97 22.85 11.19
C LEU A 20 10.24 23.22 9.91
N ILE A 21 10.27 24.50 9.55
CA ILE A 21 9.66 25.03 8.32
C ILE A 21 10.41 24.47 7.11
N ASN A 22 11.74 24.53 7.10
CA ASN A 22 12.58 24.01 6.02
C ASN A 22 12.42 22.48 5.88
N LYS A 23 12.34 21.76 6.99
CA LYS A 23 12.08 20.31 7.00
C LYS A 23 10.70 19.97 6.45
N LEU A 24 9.70 20.82 6.68
CA LEU A 24 8.37 20.65 6.12
C LEU A 24 8.38 20.91 4.60
N ILE A 25 9.04 21.98 4.16
CA ILE A 25 9.19 22.32 2.73
C ILE A 25 9.83 21.15 1.97
N HIS A 26 10.95 20.62 2.45
CA HIS A 26 11.60 19.47 1.79
C HIS A 26 10.72 18.22 1.73
N LYS A 27 9.91 17.98 2.76
CA LYS A 27 8.95 16.87 2.74
C LYS A 27 7.86 17.08 1.69
N LEU A 28 7.40 18.31 1.50
CA LEU A 28 6.41 18.65 0.47
C LEU A 28 6.99 18.50 -0.94
N GLU A 29 8.20 18.99 -1.19
CA GLU A 29 8.92 18.81 -2.47
C GLU A 29 9.12 17.32 -2.82
N THR A 30 9.44 16.50 -1.79
CA THR A 30 9.58 15.05 -1.96
C THR A 30 8.25 14.39 -2.32
N VAL A 31 7.13 14.86 -1.77
CA VAL A 31 5.79 14.35 -2.10
C VAL A 31 5.42 14.73 -3.53
N GLU A 32 5.65 15.99 -3.92
CA GLU A 32 5.40 16.48 -5.29
C GLU A 32 6.17 15.68 -6.34
N SER A 33 7.47 15.48 -6.12
CA SER A 33 8.31 14.64 -7.00
C SER A 33 7.79 13.21 -7.13
N ARG A 34 7.18 12.66 -6.08
CA ARG A 34 6.59 11.30 -6.11
C ARG A 34 5.25 11.28 -6.84
N LEU A 35 4.48 12.36 -6.82
CA LEU A 35 3.22 12.47 -7.56
C LEU A 35 3.48 12.52 -9.07
N ASP A 36 4.51 13.23 -9.52
CA ASP A 36 4.92 13.25 -10.94
C ASP A 36 5.28 11.86 -11.47
N LEU A 37 5.98 11.05 -10.66
CA LEU A 37 6.30 9.67 -11.02
C LEU A 37 5.04 8.80 -11.17
N ILE A 38 3.99 9.07 -10.39
CA ILE A 38 2.72 8.34 -10.47
C ILE A 38 1.99 8.71 -11.76
N ASP A 39 1.99 9.99 -12.14
CA ASP A 39 1.36 10.47 -13.38
C ASP A 39 2.06 9.89 -14.63
N LYS A 40 3.39 9.90 -14.64
CA LYS A 40 4.21 9.30 -15.71
C LYS A 40 3.99 7.79 -15.89
N CYS A 41 3.57 7.08 -14.83
CA CYS A 41 3.18 5.66 -14.90
C CYS A 41 1.76 5.41 -15.45
N GLN A 42 0.95 6.45 -15.65
CA GLN A 42 -0.39 6.34 -16.22
C GLN A 42 -0.37 6.44 -17.76
N GLU A 43 0.47 7.32 -18.32
CA GLU A 43 0.61 7.49 -19.78
C GLU A 43 1.15 6.25 -20.51
N THR A 44 1.96 5.41 -19.83
CA THR A 44 2.48 4.15 -20.42
C THR A 44 1.48 2.99 -20.40
N LYS A 45 0.26 3.17 -19.89
CA LYS A 45 -0.79 2.12 -19.84
C LYS A 45 -1.70 2.06 -21.07
N LYS A 46 -1.37 2.77 -22.17
CA LYS A 46 -2.09 2.59 -23.44
C LYS A 46 -1.70 1.25 -24.07
N ARG A 47 -2.54 0.26 -23.81
CA ARG A 47 -2.51 -1.11 -24.34
C ARG A 47 -2.11 -1.13 -25.83
N LYS A 48 -0.94 -1.69 -26.14
CA LYS A 48 -0.66 -2.22 -27.48
C LYS A 48 -0.59 -3.74 -27.40
N SER A 49 -1.73 -4.38 -27.66
CA SER A 49 -1.80 -5.77 -28.07
C SER A 49 -1.22 -5.87 -29.48
N THR A 50 0.02 -6.33 -29.59
CA THR A 50 0.59 -6.84 -30.85
C THR A 50 1.39 -8.08 -30.52
N GLY A 51 1.07 -9.15 -31.23
CA GLY A 51 1.57 -10.50 -30.95
C GLY A 51 3.02 -10.74 -31.37
N SER A 52 3.45 -11.95 -31.01
CA SER A 52 4.54 -12.73 -31.56
C SER A 52 5.94 -12.09 -31.57
N SER A 53 6.68 -12.31 -30.49
CA SER A 53 8.13 -12.49 -30.50
C SER A 53 8.49 -13.29 -29.24
N GLY A 54 9.18 -14.43 -29.41
CA GLY A 54 9.45 -15.44 -28.39
C GLY A 54 10.47 -15.03 -27.31
N ASP A 55 10.39 -13.80 -26.81
CA ASP A 55 11.10 -13.41 -25.60
C ASP A 55 10.29 -13.85 -24.37
N PRO A 56 10.91 -14.46 -23.33
CA PRO A 56 10.19 -14.74 -22.10
C PRO A 56 9.59 -13.42 -21.58
N PRO A 57 8.29 -13.39 -21.25
CA PRO A 57 7.65 -12.15 -20.82
C PRO A 57 8.43 -11.58 -19.64
N ALA A 58 8.90 -10.34 -19.78
CA ALA A 58 9.60 -9.62 -18.73
C ALA A 58 8.87 -9.86 -17.41
N LYS A 59 9.56 -10.49 -16.44
CA LYS A 59 8.95 -10.94 -15.19
C LYS A 59 8.30 -9.73 -14.55
N LYS A 60 6.95 -9.72 -14.50
CA LYS A 60 6.18 -8.65 -13.89
C LYS A 60 6.66 -8.53 -12.45
N ASP A 61 7.31 -7.42 -12.11
CA ASP A 61 7.79 -7.16 -10.76
C ASP A 61 6.58 -7.23 -9.81
N THR A 62 6.49 -8.37 -9.13
CA THR A 62 5.33 -8.70 -8.31
C THR A 62 5.58 -8.08 -6.96
N ARG A 63 5.05 -6.87 -6.77
CA ARG A 63 5.09 -6.20 -5.48
C ARG A 63 4.03 -6.78 -4.55
N CYS A 64 4.43 -7.05 -3.32
CA CYS A 64 3.57 -7.52 -2.26
C CYS A 64 2.49 -6.49 -1.96
N VAL A 65 1.24 -6.94 -1.86
CA VAL A 65 0.10 -6.05 -1.55
C VAL A 65 0.15 -5.48 -0.14
N PHE A 66 0.87 -6.11 0.79
CA PHE A 66 0.92 -5.72 2.19
C PHE A 66 2.07 -4.75 2.52
N CYS A 67 3.28 -5.06 2.04
CA CYS A 67 4.52 -4.33 2.33
C CYS A 67 5.19 -3.67 1.12
N ALA A 68 4.66 -3.86 -0.10
CA ALA A 68 5.19 -3.32 -1.35
C ALA A 68 6.60 -3.79 -1.78
N ALA A 69 7.25 -4.68 -1.03
CA ALA A 69 8.51 -5.32 -1.43
C ALA A 69 8.31 -6.34 -2.57
N SER A 70 9.40 -6.74 -3.23
CA SER A 70 9.34 -7.68 -4.38
C SER A 70 9.21 -9.13 -3.90
N HIS A 71 7.98 -9.57 -3.69
CA HIS A 71 7.59 -10.97 -3.44
C HIS A 71 6.06 -11.15 -3.58
N ALA A 72 5.63 -12.39 -3.75
CA ALA A 72 4.22 -12.74 -3.72
C ALA A 72 3.61 -12.55 -2.32
N ALA A 73 2.39 -12.01 -2.23
CA ALA A 73 1.71 -11.71 -0.97
C ALA A 73 1.65 -12.88 0.03
N ILE A 74 1.55 -14.12 -0.47
CA ILE A 74 1.55 -15.34 0.35
C ILE A 74 2.87 -15.55 1.11
N ASN A 75 3.98 -15.07 0.57
CA ASN A 75 5.33 -15.18 1.11
C ASN A 75 5.76 -13.94 1.92
N CYS A 76 4.83 -13.09 2.34
CA CYS A 76 5.16 -11.88 3.08
C CYS A 76 5.64 -12.23 4.50
N THR A 77 6.87 -11.82 4.82
CA THR A 77 7.51 -12.01 6.13
C THR A 77 7.17 -10.91 7.13
N GLU A 78 6.73 -9.73 6.68
CA GLU A 78 6.27 -8.66 7.56
C GLU A 78 4.86 -8.92 8.09
N PHE A 79 3.98 -9.47 7.25
CA PHE A 79 2.60 -9.79 7.58
C PHE A 79 2.39 -11.30 7.51
N VAL A 80 2.82 -12.00 8.56
CA VAL A 80 2.89 -13.47 8.60
C VAL A 80 1.51 -14.09 8.80
N THR A 81 0.73 -13.59 9.77
CA THR A 81 -0.55 -14.19 10.15
C THR A 81 -1.69 -13.69 9.28
N SER A 82 -2.69 -14.53 9.02
CA SER A 82 -3.89 -14.14 8.27
C SER A 82 -4.60 -12.95 8.91
N GLY A 83 -4.66 -12.90 10.25
CA GLY A 83 -5.21 -11.76 11.00
C GLY A 83 -4.48 -10.45 10.69
N SER A 84 -3.14 -10.43 10.75
CA SER A 84 -2.35 -9.24 10.42
C SER A 84 -2.55 -8.78 8.97
N ARG A 85 -2.72 -9.74 8.05
CA ARG A 85 -3.00 -9.46 6.63
C ARG A 85 -4.38 -8.84 6.42
N TRP A 86 -5.41 -9.33 7.12
CA TRP A 86 -6.77 -8.74 7.08
C TRP A 86 -6.81 -7.32 7.64
N GLU A 87 -6.16 -7.10 8.77
CA GLU A 87 -6.04 -5.75 9.36
C GLU A 87 -5.32 -4.80 8.38
N ARG A 88 -4.23 -5.27 7.77
CA ARG A 88 -3.48 -4.48 6.79
C ARG A 88 -4.31 -4.09 5.57
N LEU A 89 -5.16 -4.98 5.05
CA LEU A 89 -6.07 -4.62 3.95
C LEU A 89 -7.04 -3.51 4.35
N THR A 90 -7.57 -3.57 5.57
CA THR A 90 -8.50 -2.58 6.10
C THR A 90 -7.84 -1.20 6.17
N VAL A 91 -6.61 -1.15 6.72
CA VAL A 91 -5.81 0.09 6.80
C VAL A 91 -5.53 0.67 5.40
N LEU A 92 -5.19 -0.19 4.43
CA LEU A 92 -4.90 0.22 3.06
C LEU A 92 -6.16 0.39 2.18
N ARG A 93 -7.36 0.13 2.71
CA ARG A 93 -8.65 0.13 1.98
C ARG A 93 -8.62 -0.70 0.69
N LEU A 94 -8.02 -1.88 0.76
CA LEU A 94 -7.89 -2.79 -0.37
C LEU A 94 -9.01 -3.83 -0.36
N CYS A 95 -9.44 -4.24 -1.54
CA CYS A 95 -10.47 -5.25 -1.69
C CYS A 95 -9.94 -6.65 -1.29
N PRO A 96 -10.66 -7.41 -0.44
CA PRO A 96 -10.22 -8.73 0.03
C PRO A 96 -10.24 -9.80 -1.07
N HIS A 97 -10.91 -9.57 -2.20
CA HIS A 97 -10.95 -10.52 -3.31
C HIS A 97 -9.80 -10.35 -4.30
N CYS A 98 -9.28 -9.12 -4.47
CA CYS A 98 -8.28 -8.82 -5.50
C CYS A 98 -7.02 -8.09 -5.02
N GLY A 99 -7.00 -7.58 -3.79
CA GLY A 99 -5.88 -6.82 -3.24
C GLY A 99 -5.68 -5.44 -3.87
N ARG A 100 -6.71 -4.85 -4.50
CA ARG A 100 -6.64 -3.51 -5.11
C ARG A 100 -7.71 -2.60 -4.51
N GLY A 101 -7.40 -1.31 -4.42
CA GLY A 101 -8.35 -0.27 -4.01
C GLY A 101 -9.23 0.22 -5.16
N GLY A 102 -10.03 1.25 -4.86
CA GLY A 102 -10.85 1.97 -5.86
C GLY A 102 -12.19 1.32 -6.21
N HIS A 103 -12.62 0.29 -5.49
CA HIS A 103 -13.93 -0.33 -5.64
C HIS A 103 -14.37 -1.02 -4.36
N SER A 104 -15.68 -1.25 -4.22
CA SER A 104 -16.22 -2.03 -3.10
C SER A 104 -16.05 -3.55 -3.34
N PRO A 105 -16.01 -4.40 -2.29
CA PRO A 105 -15.94 -5.85 -2.47
C PRO A 105 -17.11 -6.42 -3.31
N LYS A 106 -18.30 -5.82 -3.20
CA LYS A 106 -19.51 -6.22 -3.94
C LYS A 106 -19.39 -5.99 -5.46
N GLU A 107 -18.63 -5.00 -5.86
CA GLU A 107 -18.37 -4.62 -7.26
C GLU A 107 -17.10 -5.27 -7.83
N CYS A 108 -16.34 -5.99 -7.00
CA CYS A 108 -15.09 -6.58 -7.45
C CYS A 108 -15.33 -7.63 -8.54
N PHE A 109 -14.67 -7.47 -9.69
CA PHE A 109 -14.69 -8.47 -10.76
C PHE A 109 -14.19 -9.85 -10.30
N LYS A 110 -13.34 -9.91 -9.26
CA LYS A 110 -12.82 -11.15 -8.68
C LYS A 110 -13.62 -11.65 -7.47
N LYS A 111 -14.80 -11.10 -7.16
CA LYS A 111 -15.60 -11.46 -5.98
C LYS A 111 -15.99 -12.95 -5.88
N LEU A 112 -16.10 -13.64 -7.02
CA LEU A 112 -16.40 -15.07 -7.07
C LEU A 112 -15.16 -15.98 -7.08
N ARG A 113 -13.95 -15.40 -7.09
CA ARG A 113 -12.71 -16.18 -7.06
C ARG A 113 -12.64 -16.94 -5.74
N LYS A 114 -12.50 -18.26 -5.82
CA LYS A 114 -12.34 -19.14 -4.67
C LYS A 114 -10.88 -19.17 -4.19
N CYS A 115 -10.71 -19.19 -2.88
CA CYS A 115 -9.43 -19.47 -2.24
C CYS A 115 -8.99 -20.91 -2.55
N LEU A 116 -7.70 -21.10 -2.82
CA LEU A 116 -7.14 -22.43 -3.14
C LEU A 116 -7.14 -23.43 -1.96
N HIS A 117 -7.31 -22.95 -0.72
CA HIS A 117 -7.32 -23.80 0.47
C HIS A 117 -8.76 -24.09 0.92
N CYS A 118 -9.53 -23.06 1.30
CA CYS A 118 -10.86 -23.24 1.89
C CYS A 118 -12.03 -23.08 0.91
N GLN A 119 -11.77 -22.80 -0.37
CA GLN A 119 -12.77 -22.59 -1.43
C GLN A 119 -13.78 -21.44 -1.20
N ARG A 120 -13.64 -20.66 -0.12
CA ARG A 120 -14.43 -19.44 0.14
C ARG A 120 -13.91 -18.25 -0.70
N PRO A 121 -14.74 -17.24 -0.96
CA PRO A 121 -14.35 -16.12 -1.82
C PRO A 121 -13.45 -15.10 -1.11
N HIS A 122 -12.13 -15.21 -1.28
CA HIS A 122 -11.14 -14.23 -0.84
C HIS A 122 -9.78 -14.44 -1.53
N LEU A 123 -8.86 -13.49 -1.38
CA LEU A 123 -7.47 -13.63 -1.80
C LEU A 123 -6.80 -14.74 -0.98
N THR A 124 -6.13 -15.70 -1.64
CA THR A 124 -5.56 -16.89 -0.97
C THR A 124 -4.62 -16.53 0.18
N ALA A 125 -3.82 -15.47 0.06
CA ALA A 125 -2.93 -14.99 1.12
C ALA A 125 -3.67 -14.57 2.41
N LEU A 126 -4.99 -14.39 2.38
CA LEU A 126 -5.82 -14.05 3.55
C LEU A 126 -6.42 -15.28 4.24
N CYS A 127 -6.18 -16.49 3.72
CA CYS A 127 -6.76 -17.70 4.28
C CYS A 127 -6.21 -17.99 5.67
N THR A 128 -7.08 -18.32 6.62
CA THR A 128 -6.70 -18.82 7.95
C THR A 128 -6.27 -20.29 7.91
N GLU A 129 -6.75 -21.06 6.92
CA GLU A 129 -6.48 -22.49 6.75
C GLU A 129 -5.13 -22.76 6.03
N GLN A 130 -4.33 -21.72 5.76
CA GLN A 130 -2.99 -21.86 5.14
C GLN A 130 -1.97 -22.55 6.05
N ALA A 131 -2.09 -22.38 7.37
CA ALA A 131 -1.13 -22.91 8.33
C ALA A 131 -1.27 -24.43 8.54
N SER A 132 -2.37 -25.05 8.09
CA SER A 132 -2.67 -26.46 8.33
C SER A 132 -2.15 -27.42 7.27
N GLU A 133 -1.70 -26.95 6.10
CA GLU A 133 -1.34 -27.82 4.97
C GLU A 133 0.17 -28.07 4.80
N SER A 134 1.01 -27.69 5.77
CA SER A 134 2.46 -27.97 5.72
C SER A 134 2.87 -29.36 6.24
N ASN A 135 1.92 -30.25 6.57
CA ASN A 135 2.20 -31.59 7.10
C ASN A 135 1.49 -32.70 6.33
N ASN A 136 1.65 -32.80 5.01
CA ASN A 136 1.50 -34.10 4.36
C ASN A 136 2.33 -34.25 3.08
N THR A 137 3.64 -34.42 3.25
CA THR A 137 4.43 -35.25 2.32
C THR A 137 4.30 -36.68 2.81
N THR A 138 3.51 -37.51 2.14
CA THR A 138 3.66 -38.98 2.17
C THR A 138 3.18 -39.56 0.85
N ASN A 139 4.12 -40.28 0.22
CA ASN A 139 4.05 -41.20 -0.92
C ASN A 139 2.67 -41.60 -1.46
N HIS A 140 2.56 -41.62 -2.80
CA HIS A 140 2.17 -42.84 -3.50
C HIS A 140 2.73 -42.92 -4.91
#